data_AF-A0A8S1M0L1-F1
#
_entry.id   AF-A0A8S1M0L1-F1
#
_cell.length_a   1.000
_cell.length_b   1.000
_cell.length_c   1.000
_cell.angle_alpha   90.00
_cell.angle_beta   90.00
_cell.angle_gamma   90.00
#
_symmetry.space_group_name_H-M   'P 1'
#
loop_
_entity.id
_entity.type
_entity.pdbx_description
1 polymer ?
#
loop_
_entity_poly.entity_id
_entity_poly.type
_entity_poly.pdbx_seq_one_letter_code
_entity_poly.pdbx_strand_id
1 'polypeptide(L)'
;MQQTNVHPQVLLSISSQILANKVNFPSKTIHAGILLGFFNAKINKTDIFDSFEISYSGKDELNQNEVEFLKERQQLRLKGDKWNLFKNLDIVGWYITDNNPHNYLKLHKQLQTLTESEIQENQTSFFKYLLCFDPLTTQTTLFELEDNKMQISQSKIEPQSEEMIGITSLFSQQKSQSNKKYDLRVNSQLQMITFLEKMLQKLLQQLDDPLIVNDPLALLKINEVLISFPQINQQNIEQDYFKLLIISYYCAILKLDITKIRKQD
;
A
#
# COMPACT_ATOMS: atom_id res chain seq x y z
N MET A 1 9.04 19.06 1.88
CA MET A 1 9.35 17.70 1.38
C MET A 1 8.05 17.07 0.94
N GLN A 2 8.00 16.52 -0.27
CA GLN A 2 6.84 15.81 -0.81
C GLN A 2 6.68 14.47 -0.08
N GLN A 3 5.46 14.14 0.33
CA GLN A 3 5.18 12.86 1.00
C GLN A 3 4.52 11.90 0.02
N THR A 4 5.19 10.79 -0.29
CA THR A 4 4.66 9.79 -1.20
C THR A 4 4.41 8.48 -0.47
N ASN A 5 3.17 8.00 -0.51
CA ASN A 5 2.79 6.72 0.07
C ASN A 5 2.40 5.74 -1.04
N VAL A 6 2.95 4.53 -0.99
CA VAL A 6 2.58 3.42 -1.86
C VAL A 6 1.81 2.40 -1.05
N HIS A 7 0.54 2.19 -1.39
CA HIS A 7 -0.30 1.20 -0.71
C HIS A 7 0.17 -0.23 -1.04
N PRO A 8 0.24 -1.15 -0.06
CA PRO A 8 0.61 -2.54 -0.30
C PRO A 8 -0.25 -3.26 -1.37
N GLN A 9 -1.52 -2.88 -1.52
CA GLN A 9 -2.41 -3.34 -2.58
C GLN A 9 -1.78 -3.18 -3.98
N VAL A 10 -1.00 -2.11 -4.21
CA VAL A 10 -0.29 -1.88 -5.48
C VAL A 10 0.65 -3.05 -5.79
N LEU A 11 1.40 -3.53 -4.78
CA LEU A 11 2.35 -4.63 -4.94
C LEU A 11 1.63 -5.96 -5.17
N LEU A 12 0.46 -6.14 -4.55
CA LEU A 12 -0.40 -7.31 -4.81
C LEU A 12 -0.95 -7.29 -6.24
N SER A 13 -1.41 -6.14 -6.72
CA SER A 13 -1.87 -5.97 -8.12
C SER A 13 -0.75 -6.28 -9.11
N ILE A 14 0.45 -5.74 -8.90
CA ILE A 14 1.64 -6.02 -9.74
C ILE A 14 1.98 -7.51 -9.70
N SER A 15 2.04 -8.11 -8.51
CA SER A 15 2.37 -9.53 -8.35
C SER A 15 1.35 -10.44 -9.03
N SER A 16 0.06 -10.13 -8.92
CA SER A 16 -1.02 -10.84 -9.61
C SER A 16 -0.87 -10.76 -11.13
N GLN A 17 -0.54 -9.59 -11.66
CA GLN A 17 -0.31 -9.36 -13.09
C GLN A 17 0.92 -10.13 -13.61
N ILE A 18 2.02 -10.14 -12.86
CA ILE A 18 3.21 -10.94 -13.21
C ILE A 18 2.85 -12.43 -13.25
N LEU A 19 2.11 -12.94 -12.27
CA LEU A 19 1.70 -14.35 -12.23
C LEU A 19 0.81 -14.70 -13.43
N ALA A 20 -0.18 -13.87 -13.74
CA ALA A 20 -1.05 -14.09 -14.90
C ALA A 20 -0.25 -14.10 -16.21
N ASN A 21 0.72 -13.19 -16.36
CA ASN A 21 1.55 -13.14 -17.55
C ASN A 21 2.56 -14.27 -17.65
N LYS A 22 3.13 -14.76 -16.54
CA LYS A 22 4.01 -15.93 -16.60
C LYS A 22 3.29 -17.16 -17.13
N VAL A 23 1.99 -17.29 -16.83
CA VAL A 23 1.14 -18.37 -17.33
C VAL A 23 0.83 -18.18 -18.82
N ASN A 24 0.43 -16.98 -19.23
CA ASN A 24 -0.02 -16.71 -20.60
C ASN A 24 1.12 -16.44 -21.60
N PHE A 25 2.22 -15.88 -21.11
CA PHE A 25 3.37 -15.37 -21.88
C PHE A 25 4.69 -15.69 -21.16
N PRO A 26 5.09 -16.97 -21.08
CA PRO A 26 6.26 -17.40 -20.29
C PRO A 26 7.60 -16.81 -20.74
N SER A 27 7.68 -16.26 -21.95
CA SER A 27 8.87 -15.57 -22.47
C SER A 27 8.95 -14.08 -22.10
N LYS A 28 7.89 -13.49 -21.54
CA LYS A 28 7.86 -12.08 -21.11
C LYS A 28 8.53 -11.96 -19.74
N THR A 29 9.70 -11.32 -19.71
CA THR A 29 10.48 -11.12 -18.48
C THR A 29 10.27 -9.75 -17.85
N ILE A 30 9.88 -8.75 -18.66
CA ILE A 30 9.63 -7.38 -18.22
C ILE A 30 8.13 -7.12 -18.26
N HIS A 31 7.59 -6.69 -17.13
CA HIS A 31 6.21 -6.26 -16.98
C HIS A 31 6.19 -4.77 -16.68
N ALA A 32 5.24 -4.06 -17.26
CA ALA A 32 5.04 -2.65 -17.02
C ALA A 32 3.55 -2.35 -16.87
N GLY A 33 3.23 -1.30 -16.15
CA GLY A 33 1.85 -0.86 -15.96
C GLY A 33 1.75 0.54 -15.41
N ILE A 34 0.54 1.07 -15.38
CA ILE A 34 0.24 2.41 -14.91
C ILE A 34 -0.06 2.38 -13.41
N LEU A 35 0.45 3.38 -12.69
CA LEU A 35 0.15 3.61 -11.28
C LEU A 35 -1.01 4.60 -11.16
N LEU A 36 -1.97 4.24 -10.31
CA LEU A 36 -3.18 5.01 -10.04
C LEU A 36 -3.17 5.53 -8.61
N GLY A 37 -3.54 6.78 -8.42
CA GLY A 37 -3.50 7.41 -7.10
C GLY A 37 -4.21 8.74 -7.02
N PHE A 38 -3.99 9.43 -5.90
CA PHE A 38 -4.43 10.81 -5.69
C PHE A 38 -3.22 11.69 -5.42
N PHE A 39 -3.22 12.88 -6.02
CA PHE A 39 -2.31 13.95 -5.65
C PHE A 39 -3.07 15.08 -4.96
N ASN A 40 -2.67 15.38 -3.72
CA ASN A 40 -3.22 16.50 -2.98
C ASN A 40 -2.20 17.66 -2.99
N ALA A 41 -2.40 18.59 -3.93
CA ALA A 41 -1.55 19.77 -4.10
C ALA A 41 -1.46 20.65 -2.85
N LYS A 42 -2.49 20.67 -1.98
CA LYS A 42 -2.51 21.53 -0.77
C LYS A 42 -1.49 21.08 0.28
N ILE A 43 -1.27 19.78 0.40
CA ILE A 43 -0.36 19.17 1.39
C ILE A 43 0.86 18.52 0.74
N ASN A 44 1.02 18.68 -0.57
CA ASN A 44 2.07 18.07 -1.39
C ASN A 44 2.25 16.58 -1.08
N LYS A 45 1.13 15.84 -1.09
CA LYS A 45 1.07 14.41 -0.78
C LYS A 45 0.55 13.63 -1.98
N THR A 46 1.25 12.55 -2.33
CA THR A 46 0.76 11.56 -3.30
C THR A 46 0.46 10.25 -2.57
N ASP A 47 -0.74 9.73 -2.75
CA ASP A 47 -1.10 8.38 -2.30
C ASP A 47 -1.35 7.50 -3.54
N ILE A 48 -0.51 6.48 -3.74
CA ILE A 48 -0.61 5.51 -4.84
C ILE A 48 -1.41 4.30 -4.35
N PHE A 49 -2.59 4.09 -4.92
CA PHE A 49 -3.60 3.14 -4.42
C PHE A 49 -3.67 1.83 -5.19
N ASP A 50 -3.49 1.89 -6.51
CA ASP A 50 -3.62 0.70 -7.35
C ASP A 50 -2.76 0.81 -8.61
N SER A 51 -2.77 -0.24 -9.42
CA SER A 51 -2.09 -0.28 -10.71
C SER A 51 -2.78 -1.20 -11.71
N PHE A 52 -2.61 -0.91 -13.01
CA PHE A 52 -3.06 -1.80 -14.08
C PHE A 52 -1.94 -2.02 -15.10
N GLU A 53 -1.91 -3.20 -15.72
CA GLU A 53 -0.90 -3.56 -16.71
C GLU A 53 -1.07 -2.81 -18.04
N ILE A 54 0.06 -2.50 -18.68
CA ILE A 54 0.13 -2.10 -20.08
C ILE A 54 0.79 -3.18 -20.94
N SER A 55 0.45 -3.18 -22.22
CA SER A 55 1.22 -3.94 -23.21
C SER A 55 2.58 -3.27 -23.38
N TYR A 56 3.66 -4.02 -23.13
CA TYR A 56 5.03 -3.53 -23.26
C TYR A 56 5.96 -4.64 -23.75
N SER A 57 6.68 -4.33 -24.82
CA SER A 57 7.57 -5.24 -25.55
C SER A 57 9.02 -5.20 -25.05
N GLY A 58 9.35 -4.36 -24.08
CA GLY A 58 10.71 -4.24 -23.55
C GLY A 58 11.64 -3.31 -24.35
N LYS A 59 11.08 -2.46 -25.22
CA LYS A 59 11.84 -1.48 -26.02
C LYS A 59 11.84 -0.08 -25.38
N ASP A 60 12.70 0.82 -25.85
CA ASP A 60 12.84 2.17 -25.28
C ASP A 60 11.58 3.05 -25.42
N GLU A 61 10.63 2.69 -26.30
CA GLU A 61 9.38 3.39 -26.56
C GLU A 61 8.24 2.39 -26.82
N LEU A 62 7.01 2.84 -26.57
CA LEU A 62 5.81 2.13 -26.97
C LEU A 62 5.64 2.20 -28.50
N ASN A 63 5.38 1.04 -29.10
CA ASN A 63 4.93 0.95 -30.48
C ASN A 63 3.45 1.37 -30.60
N GLN A 64 2.98 1.54 -31.83
CA GLN A 64 1.62 2.04 -32.10
C GLN A 64 0.52 1.16 -31.47
N ASN A 65 0.66 -0.17 -31.52
CA ASN A 65 -0.33 -1.09 -30.95
C ASN A 65 -0.36 -1.00 -29.41
N GLU A 66 0.80 -0.78 -28.78
CA GLU A 66 0.91 -0.58 -27.34
C GLU A 66 0.30 0.75 -26.90
N VAL A 67 0.48 1.80 -27.70
CA VAL A 67 -0.18 3.10 -27.48
C VAL A 67 -1.70 2.94 -27.60
N GLU A 68 -2.20 2.26 -28.63
CA GLU A 68 -3.64 2.01 -28.81
C GLU A 68 -4.23 1.21 -27.63
N PHE A 69 -3.51 0.18 -27.16
CA PHE A 69 -3.91 -0.58 -25.98
C PHE A 69 -3.98 0.28 -24.72
N LEU A 70 -3.00 1.17 -24.51
CA LEU A 70 -3.01 2.10 -23.39
C LEU A 70 -4.23 3.03 -23.45
N LYS A 71 -4.55 3.58 -24.63
CA LYS A 71 -5.73 4.43 -24.83
C LYS A 71 -7.03 3.69 -24.52
N GLU A 72 -7.17 2.46 -24.99
CA GLU A 72 -8.34 1.63 -24.67
C GLU A 72 -8.49 1.44 -23.16
N ARG A 73 -7.40 1.13 -22.46
CA ARG A 73 -7.39 0.99 -20.99
C ARG A 73 -7.75 2.29 -20.28
N GLN A 74 -7.26 3.43 -20.75
CA GLN A 74 -7.61 4.73 -20.17
C GLN A 74 -9.08 5.08 -20.40
N GLN A 75 -9.65 4.76 -21.56
CA GLN A 75 -11.09 4.93 -21.80
C GLN A 75 -11.93 4.06 -20.88
N LEU A 76 -11.53 2.80 -20.65
CA LEU A 76 -12.18 1.93 -19.68
C LEU A 76 -12.10 2.50 -18.25
N ARG A 77 -10.97 3.10 -17.86
CA ARG A 77 -10.80 3.81 -16.59
C ARG A 77 -11.77 5.00 -16.46
N LEU A 78 -12.06 5.73 -17.52
CA LEU A 78 -12.93 6.91 -17.47
C LEU A 78 -14.42 6.58 -17.65
N LYS A 79 -14.75 5.34 -18.03
CA LYS A 79 -16.13 4.93 -18.26
C LYS A 79 -16.95 5.04 -16.98
N GLY A 80 -18.10 5.73 -17.05
CA GLY A 80 -19.01 5.99 -15.92
C GLY A 80 -19.75 4.78 -15.37
N ASP A 81 -19.19 3.58 -15.48
CA ASP A 81 -19.79 2.35 -14.96
C ASP A 81 -19.76 2.36 -13.42
N LYS A 82 -20.85 1.90 -12.79
CA LYS A 82 -20.97 1.85 -11.32
C LYS A 82 -19.88 0.99 -10.65
N TRP A 83 -19.36 0.00 -11.39
CA TRP A 83 -18.34 -0.94 -10.94
C TRP A 83 -16.91 -0.49 -11.26
N ASN A 84 -16.75 0.65 -11.94
CA ASN A 84 -15.44 1.18 -12.24
C ASN A 84 -14.86 1.87 -11.00
N LEU A 85 -14.00 1.14 -10.30
CA LEU A 85 -13.32 1.59 -9.09
C LEU A 85 -12.21 2.62 -9.39
N PHE A 86 -11.77 2.72 -10.65
CA PHE A 86 -10.65 3.56 -11.06
C PHE A 86 -11.06 4.94 -11.56
N LYS A 87 -12.36 5.19 -11.75
CA LYS A 87 -12.87 6.45 -12.34
C LYS A 87 -12.49 7.73 -11.58
N ASN A 88 -12.18 7.59 -10.30
CA ASN A 88 -11.79 8.70 -9.44
C ASN A 88 -10.28 8.79 -9.23
N LEU A 89 -9.49 7.83 -9.73
CA LEU A 89 -8.04 7.79 -9.52
C LEU A 89 -7.32 8.44 -10.71
N ASP A 90 -6.37 9.31 -10.39
CA ASP A 90 -5.49 9.92 -11.36
C ASP A 90 -4.34 8.99 -11.72
N ILE A 91 -3.80 9.16 -12.92
CA ILE A 91 -2.57 8.48 -13.32
C ILE A 91 -1.41 9.27 -12.73
N VAL A 92 -0.69 8.67 -11.78
CA VAL A 92 0.40 9.34 -11.03
C VAL A 92 1.80 8.99 -11.55
N GLY A 93 1.89 7.91 -12.33
CA GLY A 93 3.14 7.37 -12.85
C GLY A 93 2.95 5.98 -13.42
N TRP A 94 4.03 5.20 -13.44
CA TRP A 94 4.02 3.83 -13.97
C TRP A 94 5.00 2.94 -13.20
N TYR A 95 4.88 1.63 -13.35
CA TYR A 95 5.77 0.65 -12.74
C TYR A 95 6.45 -0.19 -13.82
N ILE A 96 7.61 -0.74 -13.47
CA ILE A 96 8.33 -1.72 -14.29
C ILE A 96 9.00 -2.78 -13.41
N THR A 97 9.06 -4.02 -13.91
CA THR A 97 9.81 -5.11 -13.27
C THR A 97 11.24 -5.19 -13.78
N ASP A 98 11.97 -4.08 -13.68
CA ASP A 98 13.39 -4.00 -13.94
C ASP A 98 14.07 -3.07 -12.94
N ASN A 99 15.38 -3.25 -12.75
CA ASN A 99 16.15 -2.63 -11.69
C ASN A 99 16.89 -1.36 -12.17
N ASN A 100 16.86 -1.04 -13.47
CA ASN A 100 17.56 0.13 -14.02
C ASN A 100 16.59 1.21 -14.57
N PRO A 101 16.18 2.19 -13.75
CA PRO A 101 15.22 3.22 -14.17
C PRO A 101 15.73 4.15 -15.27
N HIS A 102 17.06 4.32 -15.39
CA HIS A 102 17.66 5.31 -16.30
C HIS A 102 17.49 4.93 -17.78
N ASN A 103 17.39 3.64 -18.08
CA ASN A 103 17.12 3.15 -19.42
C ASN A 103 15.73 3.57 -19.93
N TYR A 104 14.81 3.87 -19.01
CA TYR A 104 13.41 4.11 -19.31
C TYR A 104 13.01 5.58 -19.31
N LEU A 105 13.97 6.51 -19.31
CA LEU A 105 13.67 7.95 -19.32
C LEU A 105 12.87 8.36 -20.57
N LYS A 106 13.20 7.78 -21.74
CA LYS A 106 12.49 8.06 -23.00
C LYS A 106 11.04 7.58 -22.94
N LEU A 107 10.84 6.33 -22.52
CA LEU A 107 9.53 5.74 -22.30
C LEU A 107 8.69 6.51 -21.27
N HIS A 108 9.31 6.91 -20.14
CA HIS A 108 8.62 7.69 -19.10
C HIS A 108 8.10 9.01 -19.67
N LYS A 109 8.90 9.73 -20.46
CA LYS A 109 8.47 10.97 -21.12
C LYS A 109 7.35 10.73 -22.12
N GLN A 110 7.43 9.65 -22.90
CA GLN A 110 6.37 9.28 -23.85
C GLN A 110 5.05 9.01 -23.10
N LEU A 111 5.08 8.22 -22.03
CA LEU A 111 3.91 7.94 -21.19
C LEU A 111 3.34 9.19 -20.54
N GLN A 112 4.21 10.09 -20.05
CA GLN A 112 3.83 11.39 -19.51
C GLN A 112 3.05 12.20 -20.57
N THR A 113 3.60 12.36 -21.77
CA THR A 113 2.95 13.12 -22.86
C THR A 113 1.61 12.50 -23.27
N LEU A 114 1.55 11.17 -23.40
CA LEU A 114 0.31 10.48 -23.75
C LEU A 114 -0.78 10.71 -22.69
N THR A 115 -0.42 10.61 -21.42
CA THR A 115 -1.34 10.82 -20.30
C THR A 115 -1.80 12.27 -20.22
N GLU A 116 -0.89 13.23 -20.40
CA GLU A 116 -1.17 14.67 -20.39
C GLU A 116 -2.10 15.09 -21.53
N SER A 117 -1.95 14.48 -22.71
CA SER A 117 -2.73 14.83 -23.90
C SER A 117 -4.22 14.47 -23.82
N GLU A 118 -4.61 13.58 -22.90
CA GLU A 118 -5.99 13.11 -22.75
C GLU A 118 -6.77 13.86 -21.65
N ILE A 119 -6.13 14.81 -20.98
CA ILE A 119 -6.70 15.59 -19.90
C ILE A 119 -7.56 16.72 -20.48
N GLN A 120 -8.85 16.75 -20.10
CA GLN A 120 -9.78 17.83 -20.48
C GLN A 120 -9.46 19.12 -19.71
N GLU A 121 -9.89 20.28 -20.23
CA GLU A 121 -9.52 21.67 -19.86
C GLU A 121 -9.59 22.08 -18.35
N ASN A 122 -9.93 21.22 -17.40
CA ASN A 122 -9.99 21.56 -15.96
C ASN A 122 -9.33 20.53 -15.03
N GLN A 123 -8.50 19.63 -15.56
CA GLN A 123 -7.78 18.64 -14.76
C GLN A 123 -6.27 18.97 -14.76
N THR A 124 -5.63 18.93 -13.60
CA THR A 124 -4.18 19.05 -13.49
C THR A 124 -3.55 17.71 -13.84
N SER A 125 -2.66 17.68 -14.83
CA SER A 125 -1.82 16.51 -15.04
C SER A 125 -0.83 16.35 -13.91
N PHE A 126 -0.72 15.14 -13.38
CA PHE A 126 0.28 14.81 -12.39
C PHE A 126 0.86 13.44 -12.73
N PHE A 127 1.89 13.40 -13.58
CA PHE A 127 2.64 12.19 -13.91
C PHE A 127 4.11 12.41 -13.51
N LYS A 128 4.57 11.76 -12.44
CA LYS A 128 5.92 12.03 -11.90
C LYS A 128 6.72 10.76 -11.56
N TYR A 129 6.05 9.64 -11.31
CA TYR A 129 6.69 8.50 -10.65
C TYR A 129 7.00 7.31 -11.57
N LEU A 130 8.08 6.62 -11.25
CA LEU A 130 8.44 5.29 -11.77
C LEU A 130 8.70 4.34 -10.59
N LEU A 131 7.87 3.30 -10.44
CA LEU A 131 8.09 2.25 -9.44
C LEU A 131 8.85 1.08 -10.08
N CYS A 132 10.10 0.87 -9.67
CA CYS A 132 10.85 -0.33 -10.01
C CYS A 132 10.55 -1.41 -8.97
N PHE A 133 10.04 -2.55 -9.43
CA PHE A 133 9.73 -3.71 -8.58
C PHE A 133 10.56 -4.92 -9.01
N ASP A 134 11.43 -5.39 -8.13
CA ASP A 134 12.16 -6.64 -8.35
C ASP A 134 11.34 -7.82 -7.76
N PRO A 135 10.74 -8.68 -8.59
CA PRO A 135 9.93 -9.79 -8.10
C PRO A 135 10.75 -10.92 -7.45
N LEU A 136 12.08 -10.96 -7.64
CA LEU A 136 12.95 -11.98 -7.04
C LEU A 136 13.38 -11.59 -5.63
N THR A 137 13.76 -10.32 -5.45
CA THR A 137 14.23 -9.80 -4.16
C THR A 137 13.12 -9.12 -3.36
N THR A 138 11.94 -8.95 -3.95
CA THR A 138 10.79 -8.20 -3.42
C THR A 138 11.09 -6.74 -3.10
N GLN A 139 12.22 -6.23 -3.62
CA GLN A 139 12.62 -4.85 -3.42
C GLN A 139 11.80 -3.92 -4.31
N THR A 140 11.40 -2.80 -3.74
CA THR A 140 10.65 -1.74 -4.41
C THR A 140 11.41 -0.44 -4.25
N THR A 141 11.65 0.24 -5.37
CA THR A 141 12.25 1.57 -5.36
C THR A 141 11.38 2.51 -6.16
N LEU A 142 10.91 3.59 -5.54
CA LEU A 142 10.19 4.63 -6.22
C LEU A 142 11.16 5.70 -6.71
N PHE A 143 11.09 6.01 -8.00
CA PHE A 143 11.80 7.09 -8.64
C PHE A 143 10.84 8.21 -9.00
N GLU A 144 11.38 9.41 -9.02
CA GLU A 144 10.68 10.64 -9.31
C GLU A 144 11.46 11.42 -10.36
N LEU A 145 10.76 11.94 -11.37
CA LEU A 145 11.36 12.74 -12.41
C LEU A 145 11.56 14.18 -11.92
N GLU A 146 12.83 14.57 -11.73
CA GLU A 146 13.25 15.93 -11.41
C GLU A 146 14.41 16.36 -12.32
N ASP A 147 14.32 17.55 -12.90
CA ASP A 147 15.33 18.11 -13.81
C ASP A 147 15.79 17.14 -14.92
N ASN A 148 14.83 16.45 -15.55
CA ASN A 148 15.06 15.43 -16.58
C ASN A 148 15.89 14.21 -16.12
N LYS A 149 15.98 13.95 -14.82
CA LYS A 149 16.65 12.78 -14.25
C LYS A 149 15.72 12.04 -13.29
N MET A 150 15.84 10.71 -13.29
CA MET A 150 15.19 9.88 -12.28
C MET A 150 16.00 9.95 -10.98
N GLN A 151 15.38 10.43 -9.92
CA GLN A 151 15.95 10.45 -8.58
C GLN A 151 15.13 9.54 -7.66
N ILE A 152 15.78 8.95 -6.65
CA ILE A 152 15.08 8.11 -5.66
C ILE A 152 14.15 9.02 -4.85
N SER A 153 12.86 8.73 -4.89
CA SER A 153 11.85 9.43 -4.10
C SER A 153 11.82 8.84 -2.70
N GLN A 154 11.62 9.69 -1.69
CA GLN A 154 11.38 9.23 -0.32
C GLN A 154 9.94 8.74 -0.18
N SER A 155 9.70 7.52 -0.65
CA SER A 155 8.40 6.85 -0.51
C SER A 155 8.34 6.02 0.76
N LYS A 156 7.17 5.95 1.37
CA LYS A 156 6.85 4.94 2.37
C LYS A 156 5.86 3.94 1.81
N ILE A 157 5.93 2.71 2.28
CA ILE A 157 4.91 1.69 2.05
C ILE A 157 4.11 1.60 3.34
N GLU A 158 3.04 2.38 3.44
CA GLU A 158 2.17 2.41 4.62
C GLU A 158 0.74 1.97 4.24
N PRO A 159 0.22 0.87 4.80
CA PRO A 159 -1.16 0.48 4.59
C PRO A 159 -2.12 1.47 5.25
N GLN A 160 -3.29 1.66 4.64
CA GLN A 160 -4.42 2.28 5.35
C GLN A 160 -4.91 1.38 6.49
N SER A 161 -5.58 1.96 7.49
CA SER A 161 -6.10 1.20 8.64
C SER A 161 -6.97 0.01 8.24
N GLU A 162 -7.82 0.18 7.22
CA GLU A 162 -8.72 -0.83 6.69
C GLU A 162 -7.96 -1.92 5.92
N GLU A 163 -6.97 -1.49 5.14
CA GLU A 163 -6.09 -2.37 4.37
C GLU A 163 -5.22 -3.23 5.29
N MET A 164 -4.72 -2.64 6.38
CA MET A 164 -3.95 -3.34 7.41
C MET A 164 -4.79 -4.45 8.07
N ILE A 165 -6.09 -4.24 8.29
CA ILE A 165 -7.00 -5.29 8.76
C ILE A 165 -7.11 -6.41 7.72
N GLY A 166 -7.27 -6.07 6.44
CA GLY A 166 -7.33 -7.03 5.34
C GLY A 166 -6.06 -7.86 5.25
N ILE A 167 -4.90 -7.21 5.18
CA ILE A 167 -3.58 -7.84 5.14
C ILE A 167 -3.41 -8.76 6.34
N THR A 168 -3.70 -8.27 7.55
CA THR A 168 -3.54 -9.10 8.74
C THR A 168 -4.55 -10.24 8.78
N SER A 169 -5.75 -10.05 8.25
CA SER A 169 -6.73 -11.14 8.12
C SER A 169 -6.19 -12.28 7.24
N LEU A 170 -5.50 -11.97 6.13
CA LEU A 170 -4.87 -12.97 5.25
C LEU A 170 -3.80 -13.78 5.99
N PHE A 171 -3.00 -13.13 6.84
CA PHE A 171 -2.03 -13.82 7.70
C PHE A 171 -2.68 -14.63 8.84
N SER A 172 -3.84 -14.18 9.34
CA SER A 172 -4.61 -14.89 10.39
C SER A 172 -5.43 -16.08 9.90
N GLN A 173 -5.76 -16.12 8.60
CA GLN A 173 -6.50 -17.23 7.97
C GLN A 173 -5.72 -18.55 7.99
N GLN A 174 -4.44 -18.55 8.37
CA GLN A 174 -3.70 -19.79 8.60
C GLN A 174 -4.17 -20.56 9.86
N LYS A 175 -4.95 -19.98 10.79
CA LYS A 175 -5.47 -20.72 11.96
C LYS A 175 -6.88 -20.38 12.47
N SER A 176 -7.60 -19.35 12.01
CA SER A 176 -8.91 -19.02 12.61
C SER A 176 -9.93 -18.41 11.64
N GLN A 177 -10.99 -19.16 11.32
CA GLN A 177 -12.19 -18.68 10.61
C GLN A 177 -13.07 -17.85 11.56
N SER A 178 -12.72 -16.59 11.82
CA SER A 178 -13.68 -15.62 12.40
C SER A 178 -14.13 -14.62 11.33
N ASN A 179 -15.43 -14.62 11.03
CA ASN A 179 -16.08 -13.73 10.07
C ASN A 179 -16.35 -12.30 10.62
N LYS A 180 -15.84 -11.93 11.80
CA LYS A 180 -16.16 -10.64 12.43
C LYS A 180 -14.99 -9.65 12.31
N LYS A 181 -15.25 -8.48 11.71
CA LYS A 181 -14.27 -7.37 11.54
C LYS A 181 -13.58 -6.93 12.85
N TYR A 182 -14.26 -7.04 13.99
CA TYR A 182 -13.72 -6.69 15.31
C TYR A 182 -12.70 -7.72 15.81
N ASP A 183 -12.96 -9.01 15.63
CA ASP A 183 -12.02 -10.08 15.99
C ASP A 183 -10.75 -9.99 15.15
N LEU A 184 -10.86 -9.58 13.88
CA LEU A 184 -9.70 -9.37 13.00
C LEU A 184 -8.78 -8.25 13.50
N ARG A 185 -9.32 -7.13 14.02
CA ARG A 185 -8.51 -6.03 14.59
C ARG A 185 -7.80 -6.43 15.89
N VAL A 186 -8.49 -7.14 16.77
CA VAL A 186 -7.90 -7.59 18.04
C VAL A 186 -6.88 -8.70 17.77
N ASN A 187 -7.20 -9.66 16.90
CA ASN A 187 -6.26 -10.70 16.49
C ASN A 187 -5.05 -10.12 15.73
N SER A 188 -5.23 -9.09 14.90
CA SER A 188 -4.12 -8.41 14.23
C SER A 188 -3.20 -7.70 15.21
N GLN A 189 -3.78 -7.03 16.20
CA GLN A 189 -3.02 -6.38 17.27
C GLN A 189 -2.28 -7.42 18.11
N LEU A 190 -2.93 -8.52 18.48
CA LEU A 190 -2.30 -9.63 19.20
C LEU A 190 -1.16 -10.28 18.40
N GLN A 191 -1.34 -10.51 17.11
CA GLN A 191 -0.29 -11.04 16.24
C GLN A 191 0.87 -10.07 16.04
N MET A 192 0.58 -8.77 15.93
CA MET A 192 1.61 -7.73 15.86
C MET A 192 2.39 -7.67 17.17
N ILE A 193 1.72 -7.79 18.32
CA ILE A 193 2.36 -7.94 19.63
C ILE A 193 3.23 -9.20 19.67
N THR A 194 2.74 -10.37 19.24
CA THR A 194 3.56 -11.60 19.17
C THR A 194 4.75 -11.47 18.22
N PHE A 195 4.60 -10.75 17.11
CA PHE A 195 5.70 -10.49 16.18
C PHE A 195 6.73 -9.55 16.79
N LEU A 196 6.30 -8.46 17.41
CA LEU A 196 7.16 -7.53 18.14
C LEU A 196 7.89 -8.23 19.29
N GLU A 197 7.21 -9.12 20.01
CA GLU A 197 7.80 -9.97 21.04
C GLU A 197 8.92 -10.86 20.47
N LYS A 198 8.68 -11.54 19.34
CA LYS A 198 9.70 -12.34 18.65
C LYS A 198 10.88 -11.52 18.16
N MET A 199 10.63 -10.32 17.63
CA MET A 199 11.66 -9.39 17.19
C MET A 199 12.49 -8.89 18.37
N LEU A 200 11.84 -8.57 19.50
CA LEU A 200 12.50 -8.17 20.73
C LEU A 200 13.34 -9.33 21.31
N GLN A 201 12.83 -10.56 21.32
CA GLN A 201 13.59 -11.75 21.73
C GLN A 201 14.82 -11.96 20.84
N LYS A 202 14.69 -11.83 19.51
CA LYS A 202 15.84 -11.91 18.59
C LYS A 202 16.85 -10.80 18.83
N LEU A 203 16.37 -9.58 19.06
CA LEU A 203 17.22 -8.42 19.32
C LEU A 203 17.95 -8.56 20.67
N LEU A 204 17.31 -9.14 21.69
CA LEU A 204 17.95 -9.50 22.95
C LEU A 204 18.97 -10.64 22.77
N GLN A 205 18.69 -11.65 21.95
CA GLN A 205 19.67 -12.70 21.61
C GLN A 205 20.88 -12.14 20.83
N GLN A 206 20.67 -11.08 20.05
CA GLN A 206 21.72 -10.38 19.33
C GLN A 206 22.56 -9.46 20.23
N LEU A 207 22.09 -9.11 21.42
CA LEU A 207 22.93 -8.42 22.42
C LEU A 207 24.06 -9.30 22.95
N ASP A 208 24.00 -10.62 22.77
CA ASP A 208 25.11 -11.52 23.12
C ASP A 208 26.14 -11.65 21.97
N ASP A 209 25.89 -11.02 20.81
CA ASP A 209 26.81 -11.02 19.67
C ASP A 209 27.99 -10.05 19.93
N PRO A 210 29.25 -10.52 19.88
CA PRO A 210 30.42 -9.67 20.10
C PRO A 210 30.54 -8.48 19.14
N LEU A 211 29.86 -8.49 17.99
CA LEU A 211 29.82 -7.33 17.08
C LEU A 211 28.88 -6.22 17.56
N ILE A 212 27.86 -6.56 18.36
CA ILE A 212 26.84 -5.62 18.84
C ILE A 212 27.19 -5.11 20.24
N VAL A 213 27.72 -5.97 21.12
CA VAL A 213 28.19 -5.60 22.48
C VAL A 213 29.26 -4.51 22.41
N ASN A 214 30.09 -4.54 21.37
CA ASN A 214 31.20 -3.60 21.19
C ASN A 214 30.80 -2.32 20.44
N ASP A 215 29.53 -2.17 20.01
CA ASP A 215 29.02 -0.95 19.37
C ASP A 215 28.13 -0.13 20.33
N PRO A 216 28.65 0.97 20.90
CA PRO A 216 27.91 1.81 21.83
C PRO A 216 26.65 2.43 21.23
N LEU A 217 26.62 2.70 19.91
CA LEU A 217 25.47 3.31 19.24
C LEU A 217 24.33 2.30 19.04
N ALA A 218 24.68 1.03 18.78
CA ALA A 218 23.71 -0.05 18.72
C ALA A 218 23.03 -0.26 20.08
N LEU A 219 23.83 -0.30 21.17
CA LEU A 219 23.31 -0.44 22.54
C LEU A 219 22.39 0.72 22.94
N LEU A 220 22.73 1.96 22.56
CA LEU A 220 21.93 3.15 22.86
C LEU A 220 20.55 3.10 22.19
N LYS A 221 20.50 2.73 20.90
CA LYS A 221 19.24 2.57 20.16
C LYS A 221 18.37 1.44 20.70
N ILE A 222 19.00 0.34 21.11
CA ILE A 222 18.29 -0.78 21.76
C ILE A 222 17.66 -0.32 23.08
N ASN A 223 18.41 0.43 23.89
CA ASN A 223 17.93 0.97 25.15
C ASN A 223 16.77 1.96 24.96
N GLU A 224 16.82 2.83 23.95
CA GLU A 224 15.71 3.74 23.61
C GLU A 224 14.42 2.97 23.27
N VAL A 225 14.52 1.87 22.52
CA VAL A 225 13.36 1.01 22.20
C VAL A 225 12.78 0.36 23.46
N LEU A 226 13.63 -0.12 24.38
CA LEU A 226 13.21 -0.75 25.63
C LEU A 226 12.52 0.23 26.59
N ILE A 227 13.03 1.46 26.69
CA ILE A 227 12.47 2.51 27.56
C ILE A 227 11.18 3.08 26.97
N SER A 228 11.04 3.08 25.64
CA SER A 228 9.85 3.53 24.92
C SER A 228 8.67 2.55 25.01
N PHE A 229 8.88 1.34 25.54
CA PHE A 229 7.80 0.39 25.76
C PHE A 229 6.83 0.98 26.79
N PRO A 230 5.52 1.04 26.49
CA PRO A 230 4.56 1.78 27.31
C PRO A 230 4.55 1.24 28.74
N GLN A 231 4.94 2.08 29.70
CA GLN A 231 4.65 1.86 31.12
C GLN A 231 3.15 2.06 31.30
N ILE A 232 2.39 0.96 31.28
CA ILE A 232 0.93 0.98 31.37
C ILE A 232 0.53 1.65 32.67
N ASN A 233 -0.01 2.86 32.59
CA ASN A 233 -0.59 3.56 33.72
C ASN A 233 -2.02 3.02 33.92
N GLN A 234 -2.16 2.00 34.78
CA GLN A 234 -3.37 1.18 34.94
C GLN A 234 -4.65 1.98 35.26
N GLN A 235 -4.53 3.15 35.89
CA GLN A 235 -5.67 3.90 36.42
C GLN A 235 -6.58 4.54 35.36
N ASN A 236 -6.06 4.89 34.18
CA ASN A 236 -6.88 5.51 33.12
C ASN A 236 -7.65 4.48 32.29
N ILE A 237 -7.15 3.24 32.20
CA ILE A 237 -7.76 2.17 31.40
C ILE A 237 -9.06 1.68 32.05
N GLU A 238 -9.11 1.57 33.37
CA GLU A 238 -10.29 1.11 34.10
C GLU A 238 -11.48 2.06 33.92
N GLN A 239 -11.25 3.38 34.01
CA GLN A 239 -12.33 4.38 33.89
C GLN A 239 -12.97 4.40 32.50
N ASP A 240 -12.18 4.26 31.43
CA ASP A 240 -12.72 4.23 30.07
C ASP A 240 -13.39 2.89 29.74
N TYR A 241 -12.92 1.79 30.34
CA TYR A 241 -13.59 0.49 30.26
C TYR A 241 -14.99 0.52 30.91
N PHE A 242 -15.12 1.13 32.10
CA PHE A 242 -16.42 1.27 32.76
C PHE A 242 -17.41 2.09 31.95
N LYS A 243 -16.98 3.18 31.31
CA LYS A 243 -17.82 3.98 30.41
C LYS A 243 -18.30 3.16 29.20
N LEU A 244 -17.39 2.43 28.55
CA LEU A 244 -17.71 1.57 27.41
C LEU A 244 -18.67 0.43 27.79
N LEU A 245 -18.51 -0.16 28.98
CA LEU A 245 -19.40 -1.20 29.52
C LEU A 245 -20.82 -0.67 29.72
N ILE A 246 -20.95 0.52 30.32
CA ILE A 246 -22.25 1.17 30.56
C ILE A 246 -22.93 1.49 29.21
N ILE A 247 -22.20 2.06 28.26
CA ILE A 247 -22.73 2.37 26.92
C ILE A 247 -23.18 1.07 26.21
N SER A 248 -22.37 0.02 26.26
CA SER A 248 -22.69 -1.27 25.63
C SER A 248 -23.92 -1.92 26.26
N TYR A 249 -24.09 -1.80 27.58
CA TYR A 249 -25.26 -2.29 28.31
C TYR A 249 -26.55 -1.56 27.89
N TYR A 250 -26.52 -0.22 27.82
CA TYR A 250 -27.68 0.55 27.35
C TYR A 250 -28.04 0.24 25.88
N CYS A 251 -27.04 0.06 25.01
CA CYS A 251 -27.28 -0.36 23.62
C CYS A 251 -27.92 -1.76 23.54
N ALA A 252 -27.55 -2.68 24.44
CA ALA A 252 -28.14 -4.02 24.49
C ALA A 252 -29.61 -4.00 24.93
N ILE A 253 -29.95 -3.17 25.93
CA ILE A 253 -31.35 -2.95 26.36
C ILE A 253 -32.18 -2.39 25.22
N LEU A 254 -31.70 -1.30 24.59
CA LEU A 254 -32.39 -0.67 23.45
C LEU A 254 -32.64 -1.66 22.31
N LYS A 255 -31.67 -2.51 22.00
CA LYS A 255 -31.82 -3.55 20.99
C LYS A 255 -32.93 -4.54 21.35
N LEU A 256 -32.99 -4.98 22.62
CA LEU A 256 -34.02 -5.89 23.12
C LEU A 256 -35.42 -5.25 23.04
N ASP A 257 -35.55 -3.99 23.45
CA ASP A 257 -36.82 -3.26 23.43
C ASP A 257 -37.35 -3.06 22.00
N ILE A 258 -36.48 -2.68 21.06
CA ILE A 258 -36.85 -2.57 19.63
C ILE A 258 -37.29 -3.94 19.07
N THR A 259 -36.60 -5.03 19.42
CA THR A 259 -37.03 -6.38 18.98
C THR A 259 -38.30 -6.88 19.64
N LYS A 260 -38.65 -6.41 20.85
CA LYS A 260 -39.93 -6.74 21.51
C LYS A 260 -41.09 -6.00 20.83
N ILE A 261 -40.91 -4.72 20.52
CA ILE A 261 -41.90 -3.90 19.82
C ILE A 261 -42.23 -4.53 18.44
N ARG A 262 -41.20 -4.94 17.67
CA ARG A 262 -41.40 -5.62 16.37
C ARG A 262 -42.02 -7.02 16.42
N LYS A 263 -42.15 -7.63 17.59
CA LYS A 263 -42.82 -8.95 17.76
C LYS A 263 -44.28 -8.82 18.22
N GLN A 264 -44.72 -7.60 18.54
CA GLN A 264 -46.10 -7.31 18.95
C GLN A 264 -46.92 -6.70 17.80
N ASP A 265 -46.28 -6.34 16.68
CA ASP A 265 -46.89 -6.11 15.37
C ASP A 265 -46.90 -7.41 14.54
#